data_AF-A0A1H6Y0K9-F1
#
_entry.id   AF-A0A1H6Y0K9-F1
#
_cell.length_a   1.000
_cell.length_b   1.000
_cell.length_c   1.000
_cell.angle_alpha   90.00
_cell.angle_beta   90.00
_cell.angle_gamma   90.00
#
_symmetry.space_group_name_H-M   'P 1'
#
loop_
_entity.id
_entity.type
_entity.pdbx_description
1 polymer ?
#
loop_
_entity_poly.entity_id
_entity_poly.type
_entity_poly.pdbx_seq_one_letter_code
_entity_poly.pdbx_strand_id
1 'polypeptide(L)'
;MGGVTRFVDRLTNLTPVRLGEQVVSLALDRNITFVAAGVAYYALASLVPMLLLTFAITTAVGLELVLEQILGVVENLLTNTGQELLTEALADTTGRTGAGVVGSLGFIWGTLKLSRGLSRAFGELYDYESAITIRREIVNIGIVFGSLLVAVTVLIGFDLALTFGRVPKWIVGPLEQVTLFVSLLVALLPLYALLPPGRLRVREVLPGALVAATGWVLLRLGFELYAVYAAEYQVYGVLGALLLFITWLYIGALTVLIGAVVNVVVRESRL
;
A
#
# COMPACT_ATOMS: atom_id res chain seq x y z
N MET A 1 10.52 -48.65 -7.34
CA MET A 1 9.37 -48.11 -8.12
C MET A 1 8.26 -47.45 -7.27
N GLY A 2 8.45 -47.19 -5.96
CA GLY A 2 7.41 -46.57 -5.10
C GLY A 2 7.55 -45.07 -4.82
N GLY A 3 8.60 -44.41 -5.32
CA GLY A 3 8.84 -42.97 -5.11
C GLY A 3 8.15 -42.06 -6.13
N VAL A 4 8.01 -42.52 -7.37
CA VAL A 4 7.42 -41.74 -8.48
C VAL A 4 5.90 -41.67 -8.35
N THR A 5 5.24 -42.73 -7.88
CA THR A 5 3.79 -42.74 -7.63
C THR A 5 3.39 -41.82 -6.47
N ARG A 6 4.17 -41.75 -5.38
CA ARG A 6 3.93 -40.78 -4.28
C ARG A 6 4.14 -39.31 -4.69
N PHE A 7 5.01 -39.06 -5.68
CA PHE A 7 5.27 -37.72 -6.20
C PHE A 7 4.13 -37.25 -7.11
N VAL A 8 3.61 -38.14 -7.96
CA VAL A 8 2.46 -37.85 -8.83
C VAL A 8 1.17 -37.72 -8.01
N ASP A 9 0.97 -38.54 -6.96
CA ASP A 9 -0.18 -38.43 -6.05
C ASP A 9 -0.20 -37.16 -5.18
N ARG A 10 0.94 -36.46 -5.01
CA ARG A 10 0.98 -35.13 -4.38
C ARG A 10 0.62 -34.01 -5.36
N LEU A 11 1.04 -34.14 -6.62
CA LEU A 11 0.77 -33.16 -7.67
C LEU A 11 -0.69 -33.17 -8.13
N THR A 12 -1.36 -34.32 -8.10
CA THR A 12 -2.78 -34.48 -8.51
C THR A 12 -3.79 -34.14 -7.41
N ASN A 13 -3.33 -33.87 -6.18
CA ASN A 13 -4.18 -33.71 -5.00
C ASN A 13 -4.31 -32.25 -4.51
N LEU A 14 -3.69 -31.26 -5.15
CA LEU A 14 -3.90 -29.85 -4.79
C LEU A 14 -5.15 -29.31 -5.47
N THR A 15 -6.32 -29.78 -5.02
CA THR A 15 -7.58 -29.10 -5.32
C THR A 15 -7.48 -27.64 -4.86
N PRO A 16 -8.06 -26.66 -5.58
CA PRO A 16 -8.07 -25.24 -5.18
C PRO A 16 -8.51 -25.02 -3.73
N VAL A 17 -9.38 -25.91 -3.23
CA VAL A 17 -9.84 -25.97 -1.85
C VAL A 17 -8.69 -26.16 -0.85
N ARG A 18 -7.76 -27.10 -1.09
CA ARG A 18 -6.63 -27.37 -0.19
C ARG A 18 -5.62 -26.23 -0.17
N LEU A 19 -5.41 -25.57 -1.32
CA LEU A 19 -4.60 -24.35 -1.36
C LEU A 19 -5.25 -23.23 -0.53
N GLY A 20 -6.56 -23.07 -0.65
CA GLY A 20 -7.32 -22.13 0.18
C GLY A 20 -7.18 -22.43 1.68
N GLU A 21 -7.35 -23.70 2.07
CA GLU A 21 -7.18 -24.15 3.47
C GLU A 21 -5.76 -23.86 3.99
N GLN A 22 -4.71 -24.14 3.20
CA GLN A 22 -3.32 -23.85 3.57
C GLN A 22 -3.07 -22.35 3.72
N VAL A 23 -3.60 -21.53 2.82
CA VAL A 23 -3.49 -20.06 2.90
C VAL A 23 -4.19 -19.54 4.15
N VAL A 24 -5.40 -20.02 4.45
CA VAL A 24 -6.13 -19.60 5.65
C VAL A 24 -5.43 -20.06 6.92
N SER A 25 -4.97 -21.31 6.98
CA SER A 25 -4.22 -21.83 8.14
C SER A 25 -2.98 -20.99 8.40
N LEU A 26 -2.13 -20.79 7.38
CA LEU A 26 -0.89 -20.02 7.53
C LEU A 26 -1.17 -18.55 7.88
N ALA A 27 -2.22 -17.95 7.32
CA ALA A 27 -2.64 -16.59 7.67
C ALA A 27 -3.03 -16.44 9.14
N LEU A 28 -3.75 -17.43 9.68
CA LEU A 28 -4.16 -17.46 11.09
C LEU A 28 -2.95 -17.71 12.00
N ASP A 29 -2.11 -18.69 11.66
CA ASP A 29 -0.91 -19.04 12.43
C ASP A 29 0.07 -17.87 12.55
N ARG A 30 0.19 -17.06 11.50
CA ARG A 30 1.05 -15.86 11.46
C ARG A 30 0.35 -14.57 11.88
N ASN A 31 -0.87 -14.64 12.43
CA ASN A 31 -1.65 -13.50 12.92
C ASN A 31 -1.67 -12.29 11.97
N ILE A 32 -1.83 -12.53 10.66
CA ILE A 32 -1.64 -11.46 9.66
C ILE A 32 -2.65 -10.31 9.80
N THR A 33 -3.80 -10.56 10.42
CA THR A 33 -4.80 -9.53 10.76
C THR A 33 -4.26 -8.53 11.78
N PHE A 34 -3.61 -9.01 12.84
CA PHE A 34 -2.97 -8.13 13.84
C PHE A 34 -1.83 -7.32 13.22
N VAL A 35 -1.03 -7.97 12.36
CA VAL A 35 0.05 -7.31 11.63
C VAL A 35 -0.49 -6.24 10.67
N ALA A 36 -1.56 -6.53 9.92
CA ALA A 36 -2.23 -5.57 9.04
C ALA A 36 -2.72 -4.33 9.79
N ALA A 37 -3.26 -4.50 11.00
CA ALA A 37 -3.67 -3.37 11.85
C ALA A 37 -2.49 -2.47 12.23
N GLY A 38 -1.33 -3.06 12.56
CA GLY A 38 -0.10 -2.30 12.81
C GLY A 38 0.39 -1.53 11.57
N VAL A 39 0.36 -2.17 10.40
CA VAL A 39 0.71 -1.53 9.12
C VAL A 39 -0.21 -0.35 8.83
N ALA A 40 -1.53 -0.52 8.99
CA ALA A 40 -2.51 0.53 8.78
C ALA A 40 -2.32 1.72 9.76
N TYR A 41 -2.05 1.44 11.04
CA TYR A 41 -1.74 2.47 12.02
C TYR A 41 -0.50 3.27 11.64
N TYR A 42 0.60 2.60 11.24
CA TYR A 42 1.82 3.30 10.84
C TYR A 42 1.67 4.06 9.53
N ALA A 43 0.87 3.55 8.59
CA ALA A 43 0.51 4.26 7.37
C ALA A 43 -0.31 5.52 7.68
N LEU A 44 -1.29 5.45 8.58
CA LEU A 44 -2.05 6.62 9.02
C LEU A 44 -1.14 7.64 9.73
N ALA A 45 -0.31 7.17 10.65
CA ALA A 45 0.60 8.02 11.42
C ALA A 45 1.65 8.73 10.56
N SER A 46 2.01 8.19 9.39
CA SER A 46 2.95 8.82 8.46
C SER A 46 2.31 9.87 7.55
N LEU A 47 0.99 9.94 7.46
CA LEU A 47 0.31 10.89 6.57
C LEU A 47 0.52 12.34 6.98
N VAL A 48 0.36 12.67 8.26
CA VAL A 48 0.49 14.06 8.72
C VAL A 48 1.89 14.61 8.41
N PRO A 49 2.99 13.93 8.78
CA PRO A 49 4.33 14.39 8.40
C PRO A 49 4.58 14.40 6.89
N MET A 50 4.01 13.45 6.14
CA MET A 50 4.11 13.43 4.68
C MET A 50 3.44 14.65 4.03
N LEU A 51 2.27 15.05 4.54
CA LEU A 51 1.57 16.25 4.08
C LEU A 51 2.39 17.51 4.35
N LEU A 52 2.95 17.64 5.56
CA LEU A 52 3.83 18.75 5.92
C LEU A 52 5.08 18.81 5.02
N LEU A 53 5.68 17.65 4.73
CA LEU A 53 6.84 17.56 3.84
C LEU A 53 6.48 17.95 2.39
N THR A 54 5.34 17.47 1.90
CA THR A 54 4.84 17.81 0.55
C THR A 54 4.59 19.31 0.44
N PHE A 55 3.99 19.91 1.47
CA PHE A 55 3.79 21.35 1.56
C PHE A 55 5.14 22.12 1.55
N ALA A 56 6.10 21.71 2.37
CA ALA A 56 7.42 22.34 2.42
C ALA A 56 8.16 22.26 1.07
N ILE A 57 8.07 21.13 0.36
CA ILE A 57 8.70 20.95 -0.95
C ILE A 57 8.01 21.81 -2.02
N THR A 58 6.69 21.75 -2.10
CA THR A 58 5.91 22.49 -3.12
C THR A 58 6.08 24.00 -2.97
N THR A 59 6.08 24.51 -1.74
CA THR A 59 6.38 25.92 -1.46
C THR A 59 7.82 26.30 -1.80
N ALA A 60 8.81 25.45 -1.47
CA ALA A 60 10.21 25.72 -1.78
C ALA A 60 10.53 25.72 -3.29
N VAL A 61 9.83 24.89 -4.07
CA VAL A 61 10.02 24.77 -5.53
C VAL A 61 9.14 25.77 -6.31
N GLY A 62 8.19 26.44 -5.66
CA GLY A 62 7.30 27.41 -6.31
C GLY A 62 6.18 26.76 -7.14
N LEU A 63 5.71 25.57 -6.73
CA LEU A 63 4.62 24.84 -7.40
C LEU A 63 3.26 25.22 -6.83
N GLU A 64 2.89 26.50 -6.97
CA GLU A 64 1.68 27.11 -6.38
C GLU A 64 0.38 26.38 -6.79
N LEU A 65 0.29 25.94 -8.05
CA LEU A 65 -0.82 25.14 -8.58
C LEU A 65 -1.04 23.81 -7.84
N VAL A 66 0.04 23.15 -7.41
CA VAL A 66 -0.06 21.90 -6.64
C VAL A 66 -0.48 22.19 -5.21
N LEU A 67 -0.05 23.33 -4.66
CA LEU A 67 -0.42 23.80 -3.33
C LEU A 67 -1.93 24.01 -3.21
N GLU A 68 -2.54 24.72 -4.17
CA GLU A 68 -3.97 25.02 -4.18
C GLU A 68 -4.83 23.74 -4.22
N GLN A 69 -4.43 22.74 -5.01
CA GLN A 69 -5.15 21.46 -5.07
C GLN A 69 -5.05 20.68 -3.75
N ILE A 70 -3.86 20.66 -3.12
CA ILE A 70 -3.67 20.01 -1.83
C ILE A 70 -4.51 20.70 -0.76
N LEU A 71 -4.49 22.05 -0.70
CA LEU A 71 -5.26 22.82 0.26
C LEU A 71 -6.76 22.62 0.08
N GLY A 72 -7.26 22.60 -1.17
CA GLY A 72 -8.68 22.32 -1.43
C GLY A 72 -9.13 20.94 -0.95
N VAL A 73 -8.27 19.92 -1.00
CA VAL A 73 -8.59 18.59 -0.44
C VAL A 73 -8.50 18.60 1.09
N VAL A 74 -7.48 19.24 1.65
CA VAL A 74 -7.21 19.25 3.10
C VAL A 74 -8.25 20.09 3.86
N GLU A 75 -8.66 21.24 3.33
CA GLU A 75 -9.71 22.10 3.93
C GLU A 75 -11.03 21.34 4.07
N ASN A 76 -11.38 20.50 3.09
CA ASN A 76 -12.60 19.68 3.15
C ASN A 76 -12.52 18.54 4.19
N LEU A 77 -11.32 18.22 4.70
CA LEU A 77 -11.09 17.13 5.65
C LEU A 77 -10.82 17.61 7.07
N LEU A 78 -10.31 18.82 7.25
CA LEU A 78 -9.99 19.39 8.55
C LEU A 78 -11.18 20.07 9.21
N THR A 79 -11.25 20.00 10.53
CA THR A 79 -12.12 20.87 11.33
C THR A 79 -11.61 22.31 11.26
N ASN A 80 -12.46 23.29 11.62
CA ASN A 80 -12.06 24.72 11.67
C ASN A 80 -10.74 24.93 12.43
N THR A 81 -10.54 24.23 13.55
CA THR A 81 -9.28 24.27 14.32
C THR A 81 -8.09 23.68 13.56
N GLY A 82 -8.29 22.61 12.79
CA GLY A 82 -7.23 22.05 11.95
C GLY A 82 -6.84 22.99 10.80
N GLN A 83 -7.83 23.66 10.21
CA GLN A 83 -7.61 24.68 9.17
C GLN A 83 -6.85 25.89 9.71
N GLU A 84 -7.18 26.38 10.90
CA GLU A 84 -6.45 27.47 11.57
C GLU A 84 -4.99 27.09 11.84
N LEU A 85 -4.75 25.91 12.44
CA LEU A 85 -3.39 25.42 12.70
C LEU A 85 -2.58 25.23 11.43
N LEU A 86 -3.21 24.75 10.35
CA LEU A 86 -2.57 24.64 9.05
C LEU A 86 -2.21 26.03 8.54
N THR A 87 -3.19 26.94 8.44
CA THR A 87 -3.03 28.30 7.92
C THR A 87 -1.96 29.09 8.69
N GLU A 88 -1.93 28.97 10.02
CA GLU A 88 -0.92 29.57 10.88
C GLU A 88 0.48 29.03 10.57
N ALA A 89 0.61 27.71 10.34
CA ALA A 89 1.86 27.10 9.89
C ALA A 89 2.28 27.55 8.46
N LEU A 90 1.33 27.95 7.60
CA LEU A 90 1.62 28.42 6.22
C LEU A 90 1.98 29.90 6.15
N ALA A 91 1.35 30.72 6.99
CA ALA A 91 1.47 32.17 7.03
C ALA A 91 2.82 32.62 7.62
N ASP A 92 3.38 31.84 8.54
CA ASP A 92 4.68 32.14 9.12
C ASP A 92 5.83 31.63 8.24
N THR A 93 6.60 32.54 7.63
CA THR A 93 7.81 32.22 6.87
C THR A 93 8.87 31.48 7.69
N THR A 94 8.89 31.69 9.02
CA THR A 94 9.72 30.94 9.98
C THR A 94 9.13 29.56 10.25
N GLY A 95 7.80 29.49 10.32
CA GLY A 95 7.00 28.27 10.39
C GLY A 95 7.24 27.32 9.21
N ARG A 96 7.50 27.80 7.99
CA ARG A 96 7.80 26.95 6.82
C ARG A 96 9.04 26.07 7.01
N THR A 97 10.12 26.62 7.56
CA THR A 97 11.35 25.86 7.85
C THR A 97 11.11 24.88 9.00
N GLY A 98 10.41 25.30 10.06
CA GLY A 98 10.05 24.44 11.19
C GLY A 98 9.13 23.28 10.81
N ALA A 99 8.09 23.55 10.01
CA ALA A 99 7.18 22.57 9.45
C ALA A 99 7.90 21.59 8.51
N GLY A 100 8.86 22.08 7.70
CA GLY A 100 9.73 21.24 6.89
C GLY A 100 10.57 20.27 7.73
N VAL A 101 11.17 20.74 8.83
CA VAL A 101 11.97 19.90 9.74
C VAL A 101 11.08 18.89 10.48
N VAL A 102 9.98 19.32 11.08
CA VAL A 102 9.04 18.46 11.81
C VAL A 102 8.39 17.43 10.88
N GLY A 103 7.97 17.87 9.69
CA GLY A 103 7.44 17.01 8.65
C GLY A 103 8.46 15.98 8.19
N SER A 104 9.71 16.38 7.97
CA SER A 104 10.81 15.46 7.62
C SER A 104 11.06 14.43 8.73
N LEU A 105 11.17 14.86 9.99
CA LEU A 105 11.44 13.96 11.12
C LEU A 105 10.28 12.98 11.35
N GLY A 106 9.04 13.46 11.30
CA GLY A 106 7.86 12.62 11.42
C GLY A 106 7.72 11.66 10.24
N PHE A 107 8.06 12.10 9.02
CA PHE A 107 8.00 11.26 7.83
C PHE A 107 9.05 10.16 7.88
N ILE A 108 10.29 10.50 8.26
CA ILE A 108 11.36 9.53 8.49
C ILE A 108 10.95 8.53 9.56
N TRP A 109 10.38 8.99 10.69
CA TRP A 109 9.92 8.10 11.76
C TRP A 109 8.80 7.17 11.31
N GLY A 110 7.77 7.69 10.64
CA GLY A 110 6.65 6.90 10.11
C GLY A 110 7.11 5.90 9.05
N THR A 111 7.99 6.33 8.13
CA THR A 111 8.64 5.51 7.11
C THR A 111 9.42 4.35 7.74
N LEU A 112 10.23 4.64 8.76
CA LEU A 112 10.99 3.62 9.49
C LEU A 112 10.05 2.61 10.16
N LYS A 113 8.96 3.07 10.77
CA LYS A 113 7.99 2.19 11.44
C LYS A 113 7.23 1.31 10.45
N LEU A 114 6.77 1.89 9.34
CA LEU A 114 6.07 1.18 8.27
C LEU A 114 6.97 0.12 7.63
N SER A 115 8.18 0.51 7.22
CA SER A 115 9.19 -0.39 6.63
C SER A 115 9.55 -1.53 7.59
N ARG A 116 9.79 -1.24 8.87
CA ARG A 116 10.05 -2.27 9.89
C ARG A 116 8.86 -3.19 10.12
N GLY A 117 7.65 -2.64 10.19
CA GLY A 117 6.43 -3.41 10.36
C GLY A 117 6.24 -4.40 9.21
N LEU A 118 6.40 -3.93 7.98
CA LEU A 118 6.32 -4.77 6.79
C LEU A 118 7.48 -5.78 6.73
N SER A 119 8.71 -5.37 7.02
CA SER A 119 9.88 -6.26 7.00
C SER A 119 9.78 -7.38 8.03
N ARG A 120 9.25 -7.09 9.23
CA ARG A 120 8.97 -8.11 10.25
C ARG A 120 7.86 -9.05 9.82
N ALA A 121 6.76 -8.51 9.27
CA ALA A 121 5.67 -9.33 8.73
C ALA A 121 6.17 -10.34 7.70
N PHE A 122 6.96 -9.87 6.73
CA PHE A 122 7.54 -10.74 5.72
C PHE A 122 8.61 -11.66 6.28
N GLY A 123 9.44 -11.22 7.25
CA GLY A 123 10.40 -12.09 7.92
C GLY A 123 9.71 -13.26 8.63
N GLU A 124 8.64 -12.98 9.37
CA GLU A 124 7.87 -13.98 10.11
C GLU A 124 7.11 -14.93 9.17
N LEU A 125 6.52 -14.42 8.08
CA LEU A 125 5.87 -15.26 7.07
C LEU A 125 6.83 -16.24 6.40
N TYR A 126 8.05 -15.79 6.07
CA TYR A 126 9.05 -16.58 5.35
C TYR A 126 10.00 -17.32 6.30
N ASP A 127 9.72 -17.35 7.60
CA ASP A 127 10.50 -18.04 8.66
C ASP A 127 11.97 -17.60 8.72
N TYR A 128 12.23 -16.33 8.43
CA TYR A 128 13.55 -15.73 8.52
C TYR A 128 13.71 -14.91 9.79
N GLU A 129 14.24 -15.55 10.83
CA GLU A 129 14.71 -14.89 12.03
C GLU A 129 16.10 -14.28 11.79
N SER A 130 16.16 -13.07 11.24
CA SER A 130 17.40 -12.30 11.28
C SER A 130 17.14 -10.87 11.71
N ALA A 131 17.95 -10.38 12.66
CA ALA A 131 17.92 -8.99 13.08
C ALA A 131 18.21 -8.09 11.87
N ILE A 132 17.25 -7.23 11.51
CA ILE A 132 17.40 -6.32 10.38
C ILE A 132 18.54 -5.34 10.69
N THR A 133 19.65 -5.46 9.97
CA THR A 133 20.77 -4.50 10.06
C THR A 133 20.32 -3.13 9.53
N ILE A 134 20.88 -2.03 10.06
CA ILE A 134 20.60 -0.66 9.59
C ILE A 134 20.73 -0.52 8.07
N ARG A 135 21.76 -1.14 7.48
CA ARG A 135 21.95 -1.16 6.02
C ARG A 135 20.76 -1.81 5.27
N ARG A 136 20.22 -2.91 5.82
CA ARG A 136 19.07 -3.60 5.22
C ARG A 136 17.80 -2.77 5.37
N GLU A 137 17.65 -2.06 6.48
CA GLU A 137 16.52 -1.15 6.69
C GLU A 137 16.49 -0.03 5.64
N ILE A 138 17.63 0.61 5.35
CA ILE A 138 17.72 1.65 4.31
C ILE A 138 17.31 1.09 2.93
N VAL A 139 17.75 -0.12 2.62
CA VAL A 139 17.36 -0.80 1.37
C VAL A 139 15.86 -1.12 1.34
N ASN A 140 15.30 -1.59 2.46
CA ASN A 140 13.87 -1.91 2.57
C ASN A 140 13.00 -0.65 2.39
N ILE A 141 13.39 0.47 3.00
CA ILE A 141 12.76 1.78 2.76
C ILE A 141 12.82 2.14 1.28
N GLY A 142 14.00 2.03 0.66
CA GLY A 142 14.18 2.29 -0.77
C GLY A 142 13.29 1.41 -1.65
N ILE A 143 13.10 0.14 -1.29
CA ILE A 143 12.20 -0.77 -2.01
C ILE A 143 10.74 -0.33 -1.85
N VAL A 144 10.28 -0.06 -0.63
CA VAL A 144 8.89 0.34 -0.37
C VAL A 144 8.55 1.63 -1.10
N PHE A 145 9.35 2.68 -0.91
CA PHE A 145 9.09 3.99 -1.50
C PHE A 145 9.41 4.03 -2.99
N GLY A 146 10.45 3.34 -3.45
CA GLY A 146 10.77 3.22 -4.87
C GLY A 146 9.65 2.52 -5.63
N SER A 147 9.10 1.44 -5.08
CA SER A 147 7.96 0.74 -5.71
C SER A 147 6.71 1.60 -5.77
N LEU A 148 6.42 2.35 -4.70
CA LEU A 148 5.32 3.31 -4.67
C LEU A 148 5.50 4.43 -5.69
N LEU A 149 6.70 5.01 -5.79
CA LEU A 149 7.01 6.08 -6.73
C LEU A 149 6.85 5.63 -8.17
N VAL A 150 7.33 4.44 -8.51
CA VAL A 150 7.15 3.86 -9.85
C VAL A 150 5.67 3.66 -10.14
N ALA A 151 4.90 3.12 -9.21
CA ALA A 151 3.47 2.91 -9.38
C ALA A 151 2.71 4.22 -9.63
N VAL A 152 3.00 5.26 -8.86
CA VAL A 152 2.42 6.60 -9.04
C VAL A 152 2.83 7.19 -10.39
N THR A 153 4.09 7.03 -10.80
CA THR A 153 4.57 7.50 -12.11
C THR A 153 3.85 6.81 -13.26
N VAL A 154 3.59 5.49 -13.16
CA VAL A 154 2.82 4.74 -14.17
C VAL A 154 1.37 5.24 -14.22
N LEU A 155 0.73 5.46 -13.07
CA LEU A 155 -0.63 6.01 -13.01
C LEU A 155 -0.72 7.39 -13.68
N ILE A 156 0.15 8.32 -13.29
CA ILE A 156 0.17 9.69 -13.83
C ILE A 156 0.50 9.66 -15.33
N GLY A 157 1.51 8.90 -15.74
CA GLY A 157 1.90 8.79 -17.15
C GLY A 157 0.77 8.25 -18.03
N PHE A 158 -0.01 7.31 -17.50
CA PHE A 158 -1.16 6.78 -18.21
C PHE A 158 -2.32 7.78 -18.28
N ASP A 159 -2.63 8.47 -17.19
CA ASP A 159 -3.67 9.50 -17.16
C ASP A 159 -3.37 10.64 -18.15
N LEU A 160 -2.12 11.10 -18.22
CA LEU A 160 -1.67 12.04 -19.24
C LEU A 160 -1.83 11.46 -20.65
N ALA A 161 -1.46 10.20 -20.85
CA ALA A 161 -1.59 9.55 -22.16
C ALA A 161 -3.06 9.45 -22.62
N LEU A 162 -4.00 9.17 -21.71
CA LEU A 162 -5.42 9.18 -22.01
C LEU A 162 -5.92 10.59 -22.36
N THR A 163 -5.52 11.58 -21.57
CA THR A 163 -5.93 12.98 -21.72
C THR A 163 -5.47 13.57 -23.07
N PHE A 164 -4.21 13.33 -23.45
CA PHE A 164 -3.64 13.88 -24.68
C PHE A 164 -3.77 12.96 -25.90
N GLY A 165 -3.98 11.66 -25.69
CA GLY A 165 -3.97 10.63 -26.74
C GLY A 165 -5.24 10.53 -27.60
N ARG A 166 -6.23 11.41 -27.40
CA ARG A 166 -7.55 11.36 -28.08
C ARG A 166 -8.21 9.97 -28.02
N VAL A 167 -8.09 9.31 -26.86
CA VAL A 167 -8.64 7.96 -26.67
C VAL A 167 -10.17 8.02 -26.68
N PRO A 168 -10.87 7.13 -27.40
CA PRO A 168 -12.33 7.10 -27.41
C PRO A 168 -12.88 6.88 -26.00
N LYS A 169 -13.84 7.72 -25.58
CA LYS A 169 -14.42 7.71 -24.21
C LYS A 169 -14.94 6.35 -23.75
N TRP A 170 -15.42 5.51 -24.67
CA TRP A 170 -15.95 4.19 -24.36
C TRP A 170 -14.88 3.16 -23.93
N ILE A 171 -13.60 3.43 -24.20
CA ILE A 171 -12.48 2.55 -23.82
C ILE A 171 -11.75 3.09 -22.57
N VAL A 172 -11.92 4.37 -22.22
CA VAL A 172 -11.23 5.03 -21.10
C VAL A 172 -11.50 4.31 -19.77
N GLY A 173 -12.77 4.03 -19.44
CA GLY A 173 -13.12 3.37 -18.18
C GLY A 173 -12.46 2.00 -17.98
N PRO A 174 -12.57 1.05 -18.94
CA PRO A 174 -11.85 -0.23 -18.87
C PRO A 174 -10.32 -0.07 -18.78
N LEU A 175 -9.75 0.91 -19.49
CA LEU A 175 -8.32 1.18 -19.46
C LEU A 175 -7.82 1.70 -18.11
N GLU A 176 -8.61 2.53 -17.42
CA GLU A 176 -8.29 2.98 -16.07
C GLU A 176 -8.18 1.82 -15.08
N GLN A 177 -9.10 0.84 -15.17
CA GLN A 177 -9.07 -0.36 -14.32
C GLN A 177 -7.83 -1.22 -14.58
N VAL A 178 -7.52 -1.46 -15.86
CA VAL A 178 -6.31 -2.20 -16.26
C VAL A 178 -5.06 -1.47 -15.78
N THR A 179 -5.04 -0.15 -15.89
CA THR A 179 -3.90 0.67 -15.47
C THR A 179 -3.69 0.62 -13.97
N LEU A 180 -4.76 0.75 -13.18
CA LEU A 180 -4.68 0.58 -11.74
C LEU A 180 -4.09 -0.80 -11.38
N PHE A 181 -4.60 -1.85 -12.02
CA PHE A 181 -4.13 -3.21 -11.79
C PHE A 181 -2.64 -3.39 -12.15
N VAL A 182 -2.22 -2.87 -13.30
CA VAL A 182 -0.82 -2.93 -13.75
C VAL A 182 0.09 -2.12 -12.82
N SER A 183 -0.32 -0.92 -12.42
CA SER A 183 0.44 -0.09 -11.47
C SER A 183 0.60 -0.78 -10.12
N LEU A 184 -0.44 -1.46 -9.63
CA LEU A 184 -0.37 -2.28 -8.42
C LEU A 184 0.61 -3.44 -8.59
N LEU A 185 0.60 -4.14 -9.72
CA LEU A 185 1.58 -5.21 -9.97
C LEU A 185 3.01 -4.69 -10.00
N VAL A 186 3.25 -3.56 -10.65
CA VAL A 186 4.56 -2.91 -10.71
C VAL A 186 5.02 -2.48 -9.30
N ALA A 187 4.11 -2.08 -8.42
CA ALA A 187 4.40 -1.77 -7.02
C ALA A 187 4.69 -3.02 -6.18
N LEU A 188 3.89 -4.08 -6.36
CA LEU A 188 3.90 -5.25 -5.47
C LEU A 188 5.02 -6.23 -5.81
N LEU A 189 5.42 -6.35 -7.08
CA LEU A 189 6.45 -7.32 -7.48
C LEU A 189 7.81 -7.07 -6.82
N PRO A 190 8.39 -5.85 -6.82
CA PRO A 190 9.65 -5.60 -6.14
C PRO A 190 9.52 -5.76 -4.62
N LEU A 191 8.38 -5.35 -4.06
CA LEU A 191 8.07 -5.49 -2.65
C LEU A 191 8.08 -6.97 -2.24
N TYR A 192 7.47 -7.86 -3.01
CA TYR A 192 7.49 -9.30 -2.71
C TYR A 192 8.82 -9.98 -3.03
N ALA A 193 9.54 -9.54 -4.07
CA ALA A 193 10.78 -10.19 -4.48
C ALA A 193 11.99 -9.81 -3.62
N LEU A 194 12.01 -8.58 -3.09
CA LEU A 194 13.21 -7.99 -2.49
C LEU A 194 13.11 -7.76 -0.98
N LEU A 195 11.89 -7.65 -0.44
CA LEU A 195 11.69 -7.38 0.97
C LEU A 195 12.02 -8.61 1.84
N PRO A 196 11.61 -9.85 1.49
CA PRO A 196 12.10 -11.06 2.15
C PRO A 196 13.64 -11.18 2.13
N PRO A 197 14.27 -11.70 3.19
CA PRO A 197 15.70 -12.00 3.23
C PRO A 197 16.03 -13.28 2.44
N GLY A 198 15.78 -13.23 1.14
CA GLY A 198 16.10 -14.25 0.16
C GLY A 198 15.61 -13.72 -1.18
N ARG A 199 16.49 -13.53 -2.15
CA ARG A 199 16.07 -12.96 -3.45
C ARG A 199 15.15 -13.97 -4.15
N LEU A 200 13.85 -13.69 -4.16
CA LEU A 200 12.87 -14.51 -4.85
C LEU A 200 12.81 -14.11 -6.32
N ARG A 201 12.59 -15.09 -7.19
CA ARG A 201 12.38 -14.85 -8.62
C ARG A 201 10.99 -14.27 -8.82
N VAL A 202 10.82 -13.41 -9.83
CA VAL A 202 9.51 -12.81 -10.19
C VAL A 202 8.41 -13.88 -10.35
N ARG A 203 8.74 -15.04 -10.92
CA ARG A 203 7.80 -16.17 -11.10
C ARG A 203 7.32 -16.82 -9.79
N GLU A 204 8.04 -16.63 -8.70
CA GLU A 204 7.68 -17.15 -7.37
C GLU A 204 6.75 -16.19 -6.64
N VAL A 205 6.85 -14.89 -6.92
CA VAL A 205 6.06 -13.85 -6.24
C VAL A 205 4.84 -13.35 -7.02
N LEU A 206 4.79 -13.66 -8.32
CA LEU A 206 3.71 -13.26 -9.21
C LEU A 206 2.31 -13.74 -8.77
N PRO A 207 2.11 -14.99 -8.30
CA PRO A 207 0.78 -15.46 -7.88
C PRO A 207 0.20 -14.60 -6.76
N GLY A 208 0.99 -14.32 -5.73
CA GLY A 208 0.61 -13.45 -4.63
C GLY A 208 0.38 -12.02 -5.08
N ALA A 209 1.22 -11.50 -5.99
CA ALA A 209 1.07 -10.13 -6.49
C ALA A 209 -0.27 -9.96 -7.24
N LEU A 210 -0.68 -10.97 -8.01
CA LEU A 210 -1.99 -11.00 -8.67
C LEU A 210 -3.14 -11.03 -7.66
N VAL A 211 -3.02 -11.86 -6.61
CA VAL A 211 -4.04 -11.92 -5.55
C VAL A 211 -4.17 -10.58 -4.82
N ALA A 212 -3.05 -9.98 -4.43
CA ALA A 212 -3.05 -8.70 -3.75
C ALA A 212 -3.56 -7.55 -4.64
N ALA A 213 -3.13 -7.48 -5.91
CA ALA A 213 -3.63 -6.49 -6.87
C ALA A 213 -5.14 -6.64 -7.10
N THR A 214 -5.64 -7.88 -7.22
CA THR A 214 -7.07 -8.15 -7.36
C THR A 214 -7.83 -7.71 -6.11
N GLY A 215 -7.32 -8.06 -4.92
CA GLY A 215 -7.90 -7.63 -3.65
C GLY A 215 -7.97 -6.11 -3.50
N TRP A 216 -6.94 -5.40 -3.95
CA TRP A 216 -6.92 -3.93 -3.98
C TRP A 216 -7.95 -3.33 -4.94
N VAL A 217 -8.11 -3.90 -6.14
CA VAL A 217 -9.16 -3.48 -7.08
C VAL A 217 -10.55 -3.73 -6.49
N LEU A 218 -10.78 -4.89 -5.88
CA LEU A 218 -12.05 -5.19 -5.21
C LEU A 218 -12.31 -4.25 -4.03
N LEU A 219 -11.28 -3.92 -3.26
CA LEU A 219 -11.38 -2.95 -2.17
C LEU A 219 -11.76 -1.55 -2.68
N ARG A 220 -11.16 -1.09 -3.79
CA ARG A 220 -11.56 0.16 -4.45
C ARG A 220 -13.03 0.12 -4.86
N LEU A 221 -13.47 -0.93 -5.54
CA LEU A 221 -14.87 -1.08 -5.98
C LEU A 221 -15.83 -1.10 -4.78
N GLY A 222 -15.46 -1.79 -3.69
CA GLY A 222 -16.22 -1.78 -2.45
C GLY A 222 -16.31 -0.39 -1.82
N PHE A 223 -15.24 0.39 -1.87
CA PHE A 223 -15.22 1.76 -1.40
C PHE A 223 -16.08 2.70 -2.26
N GLU A 224 -16.04 2.54 -3.59
CA GLU A 224 -16.91 3.29 -4.51
C GLU A 224 -18.39 3.00 -4.24
N LEU A 225 -18.75 1.72 -4.06
CA LEU A 225 -20.11 1.33 -3.67
C LEU A 225 -20.50 1.93 -2.32
N TYR A 226 -19.63 1.84 -1.32
CA TYR A 226 -19.87 2.46 -0.02
C TYR A 226 -20.14 3.96 -0.15
N ALA A 227 -19.32 4.69 -0.92
CA ALA A 227 -19.43 6.14 -1.08
C ALA A 227 -20.79 6.56 -1.67
N VAL A 228 -21.35 5.76 -2.60
CA VAL A 228 -22.68 6.01 -3.18
C VAL A 228 -23.77 5.96 -2.11
N TYR A 229 -23.74 4.98 -1.21
CA TYR A 229 -24.75 4.83 -0.15
C TYR A 229 -24.49 5.70 1.07
N ALA A 230 -23.22 5.96 1.41
CA ALA A 230 -22.85 6.75 2.58
C ALA A 230 -23.20 8.24 2.43
N ALA A 231 -23.30 8.75 1.19
CA ALA A 231 -23.76 10.10 0.91
C ALA A 231 -25.17 10.39 1.46
N GLU A 232 -26.01 9.35 1.64
CA GLU A 232 -27.36 9.46 2.22
C GLU A 232 -27.37 9.51 3.76
N TYR A 233 -26.27 9.13 4.42
CA TYR A 233 -26.17 9.00 5.87
C TYR A 233 -25.02 9.84 6.43
N GLN A 234 -25.24 11.16 6.60
CA GLN A 234 -24.26 12.11 7.15
C GLN A 234 -23.90 11.92 8.64
N VAL A 235 -24.25 10.79 9.25
CA VAL A 235 -24.38 10.61 10.70
C VAL A 235 -23.04 10.70 11.45
N TYR A 236 -21.90 10.51 10.77
CA TYR A 236 -20.59 10.35 11.44
C TYR A 236 -19.52 11.42 11.14
N GLY A 237 -19.78 12.37 10.23
CA GLY A 237 -18.86 13.48 9.92
C GLY A 237 -17.39 13.05 9.73
N VAL A 238 -16.46 13.85 10.24
CA VAL A 238 -15.00 13.60 10.14
C VAL A 238 -14.57 12.29 10.83
N LEU A 239 -15.20 11.91 11.94
CA LEU A 239 -14.86 10.67 12.67
C LEU A 239 -15.21 9.42 11.85
N GLY A 240 -16.34 9.44 11.15
CA GLY A 240 -16.74 8.37 10.23
C GLY A 240 -15.76 8.25 9.05
N ALA A 241 -15.38 9.38 8.46
CA ALA A 241 -14.39 9.40 7.38
C ALA A 241 -13.03 8.83 7.85
N LEU A 242 -12.59 9.19 9.04
CA LEU A 242 -11.33 8.68 9.62
C LEU A 242 -11.41 7.17 9.88
N LEU A 243 -12.47 6.68 10.52
CA LEU A 243 -12.65 5.25 10.78
C LEU A 243 -12.74 4.43 9.49
N LEU A 244 -13.46 4.94 8.50
CA LEU A 244 -13.54 4.32 7.19
C LEU A 244 -12.18 4.26 6.52
N PHE A 245 -11.43 5.36 6.55
CA PHE A 245 -10.11 5.44 5.95
C PHE A 245 -9.10 4.50 6.61
N ILE A 246 -9.10 4.40 7.95
CA ILE A 246 -8.29 3.41 8.69
C ILE A 246 -8.68 1.99 8.30
N THR A 247 -9.99 1.73 8.18
CA THR A 247 -10.51 0.42 7.76
C THR A 247 -10.06 0.08 6.33
N TRP A 248 -10.06 1.07 5.45
CA TRP A 248 -9.55 0.92 4.08
C TRP A 248 -8.05 0.60 4.07
N LEU A 249 -7.24 1.32 4.84
CA LEU A 249 -5.81 1.02 5.01
C LEU A 249 -5.59 -0.38 5.58
N TYR A 250 -6.41 -0.80 6.54
CA TYR A 250 -6.36 -2.12 7.16
C TYR A 250 -6.63 -3.24 6.14
N ILE A 251 -7.73 -3.14 5.38
CA ILE A 251 -8.05 -4.14 4.36
C ILE A 251 -7.00 -4.12 3.25
N GLY A 252 -6.51 -2.94 2.86
CA GLY A 252 -5.42 -2.78 1.90
C GLY A 252 -4.15 -3.51 2.35
N ALA A 253 -3.73 -3.31 3.60
CA ALA A 253 -2.60 -4.03 4.19
C ALA A 253 -2.85 -5.55 4.24
N LEU A 254 -4.06 -5.96 4.61
CA LEU A 254 -4.44 -7.37 4.69
C LEU A 254 -4.37 -8.05 3.32
N THR A 255 -4.85 -7.41 2.24
CA THR A 255 -4.74 -7.98 0.88
C THR A 255 -3.28 -8.19 0.46
N VAL A 256 -2.38 -7.27 0.82
CA VAL A 256 -0.94 -7.40 0.58
C VAL A 256 -0.33 -8.54 1.39
N LEU A 257 -0.73 -8.72 2.64
CA LEU A 257 -0.23 -9.84 3.46
C LEU A 257 -0.77 -11.19 2.97
N ILE A 258 -2.04 -11.26 2.58
CA ILE A 258 -2.63 -12.47 1.96
C ILE A 258 -1.86 -12.85 0.69
N GLY A 259 -1.52 -11.89 -0.17
CA GLY A 259 -0.68 -12.16 -1.34
C GLY A 259 0.69 -12.74 -0.96
N ALA A 260 1.31 -12.24 0.12
CA ALA A 260 2.56 -12.81 0.62
C ALA A 260 2.37 -14.25 1.15
N VAL A 261 1.29 -14.54 1.87
CA VAL A 261 0.94 -15.91 2.31
C VAL A 261 0.78 -16.85 1.11
N VAL A 262 0.08 -16.41 0.06
CA VAL A 262 -0.08 -17.19 -1.18
C VAL A 262 1.28 -17.53 -1.79
N ASN A 263 2.22 -16.58 -1.81
CA ASN A 263 3.57 -16.85 -2.33
C ASN A 263 4.31 -17.91 -1.51
N VAL A 264 4.17 -17.91 -0.18
CA VAL A 264 4.78 -18.93 0.69
C VAL A 264 4.18 -20.31 0.40
N VAL A 265 2.85 -20.43 0.40
CA VAL A 265 2.14 -21.71 0.15
C VAL A 265 2.46 -22.26 -1.25
N VAL A 266 2.47 -21.41 -2.28
CA VAL A 266 2.82 -21.81 -3.65
C VAL A 266 4.30 -22.22 -3.77
N ARG A 267 5.19 -21.64 -2.96
CA ARG A 267 6.60 -22.03 -2.92
C ARG A 267 6.78 -23.39 -2.24
N GLU A 268 6.16 -23.60 -1.09
CA GLU A 268 6.24 -24.86 -0.34
C GLU A 268 5.64 -26.03 -1.12
N SER A 269 4.56 -25.82 -1.86
CA SER A 269 3.95 -26.85 -2.71
C SER A 269 4.78 -27.22 -3.95
N ARG A 270 5.80 -26.43 -4.30
CA ARG A 270 6.74 -26.74 -5.40
C ARG A 270 8.00 -27.49 -4.96
N LEU A 271 8.27 -27.56 -3.65
CA LEU A 271 9.42 -28.26 -3.04
C LEU A 271 9.04 -29.69 -2.62
#